data_AF-A0A373DBJ5-F1
#
_entry.id   AF-A0A373DBJ5-F1
#
_cell.length_a   1.000
_cell.length_b   1.000
_cell.length_c   1.000
_cell.angle_alpha   90.00
_cell.angle_beta   90.00
_cell.angle_gamma   90.00
#
_symmetry.space_group_name_H-M   'P 1'
#
loop_
_entity.id
_entity.type
_entity.pdbx_description
1 polymer ?
#
loop_
_entity_poly.entity_id
_entity_poly.type
_entity_poly.pdbx_seq_one_letter_code
_entity_poly.pdbx_strand_id
1 'polypeptide(L)'
;MKSMYTYLDLDDELQELTEEEKNWFFTTCQDCLKALGVEIPVYALRHDLLMGKSKDALGICWKMADSVTAAPKEAYITIDTYFIHECYEAKFHGRWNLSFETLESVIAHEVAHLTVWRHGKKHRELTARYCAVIDASRRAS
;
A
#
# COMPACT_ATOMS: atom_id res chain seq x y z
N MET A 1 11.12 -15.78 -10.17
CA MET A 1 10.36 -14.81 -9.35
C MET A 1 10.48 -13.46 -10.05
N LYS A 2 9.40 -12.90 -10.60
CA LYS A 2 9.45 -11.57 -11.25
C LYS A 2 9.83 -10.54 -10.18
N SER A 3 10.73 -9.61 -10.51
CA SER A 3 11.34 -8.66 -9.58
C SER A 3 10.29 -7.91 -8.75
N MET A 4 10.45 -7.93 -7.42
CA MET A 4 9.55 -7.33 -6.43
C MET A 4 9.52 -5.79 -6.44
N TYR A 5 10.26 -5.11 -7.32
CA TYR A 5 10.36 -3.64 -7.31
C TYR A 5 10.43 -3.01 -8.70
N THR A 6 9.97 -3.72 -9.73
CA THR A 6 9.90 -3.16 -11.09
C THR A 6 8.57 -2.47 -11.35
N TYR A 7 8.51 -1.55 -12.31
CA TYR A 7 7.30 -0.91 -12.80
C TYR A 7 7.45 -0.51 -14.28
N LEU A 8 6.34 -0.17 -14.96
CA LEU A 8 6.40 0.52 -16.24
C LEU A 8 6.21 2.02 -15.98
N ASP A 9 7.09 2.85 -16.54
CA ASP A 9 6.91 4.29 -16.48
C ASP A 9 5.87 4.79 -17.51
N LEU A 10 5.75 6.11 -17.66
CA LEU A 10 4.77 6.74 -18.56
C LEU A 10 5.04 6.45 -20.04
N ASP A 11 6.24 5.99 -20.40
CA ASP A 11 6.65 5.66 -21.76
C ASP A 11 6.65 4.13 -22.00
N ASP A 12 6.01 3.36 -21.10
CA ASP A 12 5.96 1.89 -21.10
C ASP A 12 7.35 1.23 -20.98
N GLU A 13 8.35 1.94 -20.45
CA GLU A 13 9.69 1.40 -20.22
C GLU A 13 9.78 0.71 -18.85
N LEU A 14 10.47 -0.43 -18.81
CA LEU A 14 10.65 -1.19 -17.58
C LEU A 14 11.71 -0.54 -16.69
N GLN A 15 11.25 0.00 -15.57
CA GLN A 15 12.09 0.59 -14.53
C GLN A 15 12.12 -0.29 -13.27
N GLU A 16 13.04 0.03 -12.36
CA GLU A 16 13.11 -0.52 -11.01
C GLU A 16 13.16 0.62 -10.00
N LEU A 17 12.49 0.46 -8.85
CA LEU A 17 12.67 1.37 -7.73
C LEU A 17 14.16 1.42 -7.35
N THR A 18 14.63 2.62 -7.09
CA THR A 18 15.93 2.90 -6.48
C THR A 18 15.98 2.37 -5.04
N GLU A 19 17.19 2.23 -4.49
CA GLU A 19 17.37 1.83 -3.09
C GLU A 19 16.78 2.85 -2.11
N GLU A 20 16.78 4.14 -2.48
CA GLU A 20 16.18 5.19 -1.65
C GLU A 20 14.66 5.06 -1.59
N GLU A 21 14.02 4.77 -2.73
CA GLU A 21 12.59 4.49 -2.81
C GLU A 21 12.21 3.24 -2.03
N LYS A 22 12.98 2.16 -2.17
CA LYS A 22 12.76 0.89 -1.42
C LYS A 22 12.85 1.12 0.08
N ASN A 23 13.88 1.83 0.55
CA ASN A 23 14.06 2.13 1.96
C ASN A 23 12.95 3.04 2.49
N TRP A 24 12.60 4.09 1.75
CA TRP A 24 11.52 4.99 2.12
C TRP A 24 10.18 4.27 2.22
N PHE A 25 9.85 3.43 1.23
CA PHE A 25 8.66 2.60 1.23
C PHE A 25 8.61 1.70 2.46
N PHE A 26 9.67 0.94 2.70
CA PHE A 26 9.76 0.01 3.84
C PHE A 26 9.59 0.73 5.18
N THR A 27 10.32 1.82 5.41
CA THR A 27 10.21 2.60 6.64
C THR A 27 8.81 3.19 6.81
N THR A 28 8.23 3.74 5.74
CA THR A 28 6.87 4.32 5.80
C THR A 28 5.83 3.25 6.14
N CYS A 29 5.92 2.05 5.55
CA CYS A 29 5.07 0.93 5.91
C CYS A 29 5.21 0.54 7.38
N GLN A 30 6.45 0.38 7.87
CA GLN A 30 6.70 0.02 9.27
C GLN A 30 6.14 1.07 10.24
N ASP A 31 6.35 2.36 9.96
CA ASP A 31 5.85 3.45 10.79
C ASP A 31 4.32 3.46 10.85
N CYS A 32 3.65 3.28 9.71
CA CYS A 32 2.19 3.21 9.65
C CYS A 32 1.64 2.03 10.45
N LEU A 33 2.21 0.83 10.22
CA LEU A 33 1.79 -0.39 10.91
C LEU A 33 2.02 -0.30 12.43
N LYS A 34 3.17 0.23 12.84
CA LYS A 34 3.50 0.47 14.24
C LYS A 34 2.54 1.46 14.88
N ALA A 35 2.21 2.57 14.20
CA ALA A 35 1.25 3.56 14.69
C ALA A 35 -0.15 2.96 14.90
N LEU A 36 -0.56 2.03 14.03
CA LEU A 36 -1.84 1.34 14.11
C LEU A 36 -1.84 0.12 15.05
N GLY A 37 -0.67 -0.33 15.52
CA GLY A 37 -0.53 -1.55 16.32
C GLY A 37 -0.90 -2.82 15.55
N VAL A 38 -0.62 -2.86 14.25
CA VAL A 38 -0.95 -3.97 13.35
C VAL A 38 0.34 -4.63 12.86
N GLU A 39 0.36 -5.96 12.84
CA GLU A 39 1.47 -6.75 12.30
C GLU A 39 0.99 -7.53 11.08
N ILE A 40 1.34 -7.04 9.89
CA ILE A 40 0.98 -7.65 8.60
C ILE A 40 2.08 -7.37 7.56
N PRO A 41 2.45 -8.34 6.70
CA PRO A 41 3.41 -8.07 5.63
C PRO A 41 2.84 -7.10 4.60
N VAL A 42 3.69 -6.18 4.14
CA VAL A 42 3.40 -5.25 3.03
C VAL A 42 4.50 -5.38 2.00
N TYR A 43 4.12 -5.60 0.74
CA TYR A 43 5.06 -5.80 -0.36
C TYR A 43 4.80 -4.82 -1.49
N ALA A 44 5.84 -4.47 -2.25
CA ALA A 44 5.66 -3.85 -3.56
C ALA A 44 5.29 -4.94 -4.58
N LEU A 45 4.37 -4.62 -5.50
CA LEU A 45 3.95 -5.51 -6.57
C LEU A 45 3.55 -4.71 -7.80
N ARG A 46 3.95 -5.19 -8.97
CA ARG A 46 3.42 -4.73 -10.26
C ARG A 46 1.95 -5.08 -10.41
N HIS A 47 1.05 -4.16 -10.11
CA HIS A 47 -0.38 -4.45 -10.21
C HIS A 47 -0.83 -4.53 -11.67
N ASP A 48 -0.15 -3.87 -12.61
CA ASP A 48 -0.41 -3.99 -14.06
C ASP A 48 -0.35 -5.43 -14.59
N LEU A 49 0.34 -6.34 -13.88
CA LEU A 49 0.40 -7.78 -14.20
C LEU A 49 -0.80 -8.59 -13.67
N LEU A 50 -1.67 -7.99 -12.85
CA LEU A 50 -2.86 -8.62 -12.29
C LEU A 50 -4.03 -8.61 -13.29
N MET A 51 -5.04 -9.44 -13.02
CA MET A 51 -6.23 -9.52 -13.87
C MET A 51 -7.39 -8.69 -13.31
N GLY A 52 -8.25 -8.22 -14.23
CA GLY A 52 -9.48 -7.52 -13.88
C GLY A 52 -9.23 -6.15 -13.24
N LYS A 53 -10.05 -5.78 -12.27
CA LYS A 53 -9.98 -4.47 -11.60
C LYS A 53 -8.77 -4.31 -10.68
N SER A 54 -8.15 -5.41 -10.26
CA SER A 54 -6.99 -5.38 -9.36
C SER A 54 -5.77 -4.72 -10.00
N LYS A 55 -5.71 -4.67 -11.34
CA LYS A 55 -4.59 -4.05 -12.05
C LYS A 55 -4.49 -2.54 -11.90
N ASP A 56 -5.63 -1.91 -11.61
CA ASP A 56 -5.77 -0.45 -11.49
C ASP A 56 -5.80 -0.01 -10.01
N ALA A 57 -5.57 -0.92 -9.06
CA ALA A 57 -5.59 -0.63 -7.63
C ALA A 57 -4.24 -0.10 -7.16
N LEU A 58 -4.22 0.91 -6.28
CA LEU A 58 -2.98 1.42 -5.67
C LEU A 58 -2.47 0.52 -4.55
N GLY A 59 -3.39 -0.11 -3.84
CA GLY A 59 -3.14 -1.07 -2.77
C GLY A 59 -4.15 -2.21 -2.81
N ILE A 60 -3.76 -3.39 -2.32
CA ILE A 60 -4.64 -4.54 -2.21
C ILE A 60 -4.35 -5.29 -0.91
N CYS A 61 -5.36 -5.41 -0.05
CA CYS A 61 -5.39 -6.39 1.03
C CYS A 61 -5.77 -7.77 0.50
N TRP A 62 -4.85 -8.72 0.57
CA TRP A 62 -5.06 -10.12 0.23
C TRP A 62 -5.45 -10.92 1.46
N LYS A 63 -6.39 -11.86 1.30
CA LYS A 63 -6.69 -12.88 2.30
C LYS A 63 -6.47 -14.23 1.63
N MET A 64 -5.52 -15.01 2.13
CA MET A 64 -5.34 -16.38 1.66
C MET A 64 -6.58 -17.20 2.06
N ALA A 65 -7.25 -17.80 1.07
CA ALA A 65 -8.29 -18.77 1.33
C ALA A 65 -7.61 -20.10 1.68
N ASP A 66 -8.02 -20.68 2.80
CA ASP A 66 -7.58 -21.99 3.22
C ASP A 66 -8.36 -23.04 2.41
N SER A 67 -7.65 -23.87 1.64
CA SER A 67 -8.28 -24.88 0.78
C SER A 67 -8.75 -26.12 1.54
N VAL A 68 -8.49 -26.22 2.85
CA VAL A 68 -8.82 -27.43 3.63
C VAL A 68 -9.37 -27.14 5.03
N THR A 69 -9.06 -26.01 5.68
CA THR A 69 -9.63 -25.68 7.00
C THR A 69 -10.27 -24.30 7.07
N ALA A 70 -11.27 -24.10 7.92
CA ALA A 70 -12.04 -22.85 7.99
C ALA A 70 -11.32 -21.76 8.82
N ALA A 71 -10.02 -21.54 8.59
CA ALA A 71 -9.25 -20.50 9.29
C ALA A 71 -8.44 -19.64 8.30
N PRO A 72 -8.82 -18.37 8.04
CA PRO A 72 -7.97 -17.45 7.29
C PRO A 72 -6.86 -16.99 8.23
N LYS A 73 -5.58 -17.27 7.94
CA LYS A 73 -4.52 -16.85 8.87
C LYS A 73 -3.45 -15.92 8.33
N GLU A 74 -3.21 -15.85 7.02
CA GLU A 74 -2.20 -14.92 6.52
C GLU A 74 -2.83 -13.96 5.53
N ALA A 75 -3.16 -12.77 6.04
CA ALA A 75 -3.40 -11.61 5.22
C ALA A 75 -2.06 -10.95 4.91
N TYR A 76 -1.95 -10.32 3.75
CA TYR A 76 -0.83 -9.45 3.40
C TYR A 76 -1.35 -8.32 2.52
N ILE A 77 -0.59 -7.24 2.43
CA ILE A 77 -0.93 -6.10 1.58
C ILE A 77 0.10 -6.01 0.46
N THR A 78 -0.36 -5.69 -0.74
CA THR A 78 0.53 -5.24 -1.82
C THR A 78 0.24 -3.79 -2.17
N ILE A 79 1.27 -3.02 -2.47
CA ILE A 79 1.19 -1.66 -2.97
C ILE A 79 1.76 -1.66 -4.39
N ASP A 80 1.08 -0.96 -5.30
CA ASP A 80 1.54 -0.87 -6.69
C ASP A 80 2.91 -0.19 -6.77
N THR A 81 3.84 -0.82 -7.50
CA THR A 81 5.21 -0.32 -7.57
C THR A 81 5.33 1.06 -8.22
N TYR A 82 4.54 1.35 -9.27
CA TYR A 82 4.57 2.67 -9.90
C TYR A 82 4.02 3.74 -8.95
N PHE A 83 2.96 3.42 -8.20
CA PHE A 83 2.44 4.32 -7.17
C PHE A 83 3.46 4.64 -6.06
N ILE A 84 4.32 3.67 -5.68
CA ILE A 84 5.42 3.92 -4.74
C ILE A 84 6.38 4.97 -5.30
N HIS A 85 6.81 4.82 -6.55
CA HIS A 85 7.64 5.80 -7.25
C HIS A 85 7.01 7.19 -7.27
N GLU A 86 5.74 7.28 -7.70
CA GLU A 86 5.02 8.56 -7.76
C GLU A 86 4.95 9.26 -6.40
N CYS A 87 4.65 8.51 -5.33
CA CYS A 87 4.60 9.08 -3.99
C CYS A 87 5.97 9.57 -3.52
N TYR A 88 7.05 8.85 -3.83
CA TYR A 88 8.41 9.26 -3.49
C TYR A 88 8.80 10.55 -4.21
N GLU A 89 8.63 10.57 -5.54
CA GLU A 89 8.95 11.73 -6.37
C GLU A 89 8.15 12.98 -5.97
N ALA A 90 6.87 12.81 -5.62
CA ALA A 90 6.06 13.92 -5.13
C ALA A 90 6.54 14.45 -3.77
N LYS A 91 6.98 13.55 -2.87
CA LYS A 91 7.42 13.91 -1.51
C LYS A 91 8.78 14.59 -1.47
N PHE A 92 9.74 14.11 -2.25
CA PHE A 92 11.13 14.56 -2.15
C PHE A 92 11.57 15.47 -3.31
N HIS A 93 10.94 15.35 -4.48
CA HIS A 93 11.34 16.10 -5.68
C HIS A 93 10.25 17.08 -6.17
N GLY A 94 9.15 17.21 -5.43
CA GLY A 94 8.07 18.15 -5.76
C GLY A 94 7.36 17.84 -7.08
N ARG A 95 7.44 16.59 -7.55
CA ARG A 95 6.72 16.14 -8.75
C ARG A 95 5.23 15.99 -8.45
N TRP A 96 4.44 15.85 -9.51
CA TRP A 96 3.02 15.61 -9.39
C TRP A 96 2.72 14.13 -9.11
N ASN A 97 1.89 13.85 -8.12
CA ASN A 97 1.32 12.53 -7.88
C ASN A 97 -0.02 12.43 -8.61
N LEU A 98 -0.10 11.64 -9.68
CA LEU A 98 -1.31 11.53 -10.51
C LEU A 98 -2.49 10.88 -9.76
N SER A 99 -2.19 10.09 -8.74
CA SER A 99 -3.17 9.35 -7.96
C SER A 99 -3.86 10.20 -6.89
N PHE A 100 -3.30 11.37 -6.54
CA PHE A 100 -3.80 12.27 -5.47
C PHE A 100 -3.95 11.60 -4.09
N GLU A 101 -3.33 10.44 -3.90
CA GLU A 101 -3.33 9.64 -2.68
C GLU A 101 -1.92 9.55 -2.12
N THR A 102 -1.81 9.49 -0.80
CA THR A 102 -0.53 9.29 -0.13
C THR A 102 -0.30 7.80 0.12
N LEU A 103 0.96 7.38 0.26
CA LEU A 103 1.27 6.01 0.65
C LEU A 103 0.62 5.68 2.01
N GLU A 104 0.66 6.63 2.94
CA GLU A 104 0.03 6.51 4.26
C GLU A 104 -1.49 6.30 4.18
N SER A 105 -2.21 7.05 3.32
CA SER A 105 -3.66 6.92 3.13
C SER A 105 -4.05 5.58 2.51
N VAL A 106 -3.27 5.09 1.53
CA VAL A 106 -3.48 3.76 0.93
C VAL A 106 -3.20 2.66 1.94
N ILE A 107 -2.13 2.74 2.74
CA ILE A 107 -1.88 1.76 3.82
C ILE A 107 -3.03 1.75 4.83
N ALA A 108 -3.51 2.92 5.26
CA ALA A 108 -4.65 3.02 6.16
C ALA A 108 -5.93 2.40 5.57
N HIS A 109 -6.13 2.56 4.26
CA HIS A 109 -7.24 1.94 3.52
C HIS A 109 -7.12 0.41 3.56
N GLU A 110 -5.97 -0.15 3.19
CA GLU A 110 -5.79 -1.59 3.13
C GLU A 110 -5.81 -2.25 4.51
N VAL A 111 -5.30 -1.58 5.55
CA VAL A 111 -5.41 -2.05 6.93
C VAL A 111 -6.86 -2.05 7.41
N ALA A 112 -7.69 -1.10 6.96
CA ALA A 112 -9.12 -1.09 7.29
C ALA A 112 -9.85 -2.33 6.74
N HIS A 113 -9.40 -2.92 5.61
CA HIS A 113 -9.95 -4.15 5.06
C HIS A 113 -9.71 -5.40 5.93
N LEU A 114 -8.75 -5.36 6.85
CA LEU A 114 -8.58 -6.42 7.85
C LEU A 114 -9.79 -6.52 8.77
N THR A 115 -10.43 -5.39 9.08
CA THR A 115 -11.61 -5.32 9.97
C THR A 115 -12.92 -5.23 9.20
N VAL A 116 -12.99 -4.43 8.13
CA VAL A 116 -14.21 -4.16 7.36
C VAL A 116 -13.94 -4.37 5.87
N TRP A 117 -14.40 -5.49 5.31
CA TRP A 117 -14.09 -5.84 3.92
C TRP A 117 -14.78 -4.95 2.86
N ARG A 118 -16.04 -4.54 3.10
CA ARG A 118 -16.83 -3.79 2.11
C ARG A 118 -16.64 -2.28 2.28
N HIS A 119 -16.50 -1.55 1.17
CA HIS A 119 -16.39 -0.08 1.10
C HIS A 119 -17.68 0.67 1.49
N GLY A 120 -18.18 0.44 2.70
CA GLY A 120 -19.33 1.13 3.28
C GLY A 120 -18.94 2.32 4.16
N LYS A 121 -19.94 2.92 4.81
CA LYS A 121 -19.74 4.02 5.79
C LYS A 121 -18.72 3.66 6.87
N LYS A 122 -18.86 2.46 7.46
CA LYS A 122 -17.95 1.95 8.50
C LYS A 122 -16.50 1.85 8.03
N HIS A 123 -16.28 1.42 6.78
CA HIS A 123 -14.94 1.34 6.20
C HIS A 123 -14.32 2.73 6.08
N ARG A 124 -15.06 3.69 5.49
CA ARG A 124 -14.57 5.06 5.33
C ARG A 124 -14.26 5.75 6.66
N GLU A 125 -15.11 5.56 7.67
CA GLU A 125 -14.87 6.09 9.02
C GLU A 125 -13.63 5.47 9.67
N LEU A 126 -13.41 4.16 9.48
CA LEU A 126 -12.24 3.46 9.99
C LEU A 126 -10.96 3.92 9.29
N THR A 127 -10.96 4.01 7.96
CA THR A 127 -9.84 4.53 7.17
C THR A 127 -9.47 5.95 7.62
N ALA A 128 -10.45 6.86 7.73
CA ALA A 128 -10.20 8.23 8.18
C ALA A 128 -9.60 8.29 9.59
N ARG A 129 -10.09 7.43 10.51
CA ARG A 129 -9.52 7.31 11.85
C ARG A 129 -8.07 6.82 11.81
N TYR A 130 -7.76 5.83 10.98
CA TYR A 130 -6.41 5.31 10.83
C TYR A 130 -5.46 6.34 10.24
N CYS A 131 -5.88 7.11 9.22
CA CYS A 131 -5.10 8.24 8.71
C CYS A 131 -4.78 9.24 9.84
N ALA A 132 -5.77 9.62 10.64
CA ALA A 132 -5.56 10.55 11.76
C ALA A 132 -4.58 10.03 12.82
N VAL A 133 -4.57 8.72 13.10
CA VAL A 133 -3.62 8.09 14.02
C VAL A 133 -2.20 8.11 13.46
N ILE A 134 -2.03 7.76 12.17
CA ILE A 134 -0.73 7.81 11.49
C ILE A 134 -0.19 9.25 11.50
N ASP A 135 -1.02 10.24 11.13
CA ASP A 135 -0.63 11.65 11.11
C ASP A 135 -0.26 12.18 12.50
N ALA A 136 -0.96 11.75 13.55
CA ALA A 136 -0.63 12.12 14.92
C ALA A 136 0.71 11.51 15.36
N SER A 137 0.95 10.23 15.06
CA SER A 137 2.21 9.54 15.36
C SER A 137 3.41 10.23 14.72
N ARG A 138 3.29 10.61 13.44
CA ARG A 138 4.38 11.25 12.69
C ARG A 138 4.71 12.67 13.14
N ARG A 139 3.77 13.38 13.76
CA ARG A 139 4.02 14.71 14.34
C ARG A 139 4.70 14.66 15.71
N ALA A 140 4.69 13.50 16.36
CA ALA A 140 5.30 13.29 17.68
C ALA A 140 6.75 12.76 17.60
N SER A 141 7.18 12.32 16.41
CA SER A 141 8.55 11.86 16.09
C SER A 141 9.40 13.02 15.57
#